data_AF-G2PIF8-F1
#
_entry.id   AF-G2PIF8-F1
#
_cell.length_a   1.000
_cell.length_b   1.000
_cell.length_c   1.000
_cell.angle_alpha   90.00
_cell.angle_beta   90.00
_cell.angle_gamma   90.00
#
_symmetry.space_group_name_H-M   'P 1'
#
loop_
_entity.id
_entity.type
_entity.pdbx_description
1 polymer ?
#
loop_
_entity_poly.entity_id
_entity_poly.type
_entity_poly.pdbx_seq_one_letter_code
_entity_poly.pdbx_strand_id
1 'polypeptide(L)'
;MSNQATKIVCLMSIRSINKYTVIKRFSLGKMLYDKLDTIYIQEHDSKNGEPQKVFNGKKEYVMDISSGIYLSLCKGFIVVREKLI
;
A
#
# COMPACT_ATOMS: atom_id res chain seq x y z
N MET A 1 -24.39 -23.56 -11.97
CA MET A 1 -23.44 -23.25 -10.89
C MET A 1 -22.07 -23.79 -11.28
N SER A 2 -21.14 -22.90 -11.63
CA SER A 2 -19.69 -23.17 -11.62
C SER A 2 -18.97 -21.87 -12.01
N ASN A 3 -18.46 -21.17 -11.00
CA ASN A 3 -17.65 -19.95 -11.11
C ASN A 3 -16.43 -20.22 -12.00
N GLN A 4 -16.35 -19.60 -13.18
CA GLN A 4 -15.08 -19.50 -13.89
C GLN A 4 -14.29 -18.36 -13.26
N ALA A 5 -13.33 -18.76 -12.42
CA ALA A 5 -12.35 -17.90 -11.80
C ALA A 5 -11.69 -17.00 -12.85
N THR A 6 -11.80 -15.69 -12.63
CA THR A 6 -11.13 -14.64 -13.39
C THR A 6 -9.62 -14.93 -13.41
N LYS A 7 -9.12 -15.43 -14.54
CA LYS A 7 -7.68 -15.45 -14.85
C LYS A 7 -7.21 -14.00 -14.94
N ILE A 8 -6.68 -13.46 -13.85
CA ILE A 8 -5.86 -12.25 -13.90
C ILE A 8 -4.53 -12.66 -14.53
N VAL A 9 -4.39 -12.33 -15.81
CA VAL A 9 -3.18 -12.56 -16.59
C VAL A 9 -2.05 -11.73 -16.00
N CYS A 10 -0.98 -12.43 -15.61
CA CYS A 10 0.28 -11.89 -15.13
C CYS A 10 1.05 -11.28 -16.33
N LEU A 11 0.99 -9.97 -16.55
CA LEU A 11 1.79 -9.28 -17.56
C LEU A 11 2.47 -8.04 -16.94
N MET A 12 3.79 -8.15 -16.80
CA MET A 12 4.79 -7.09 -16.51
C MET A 12 4.48 -6.17 -15.31
N SER A 13 4.94 -6.60 -14.13
CA SER A 13 4.81 -5.87 -12.87
C SER A 13 5.67 -4.60 -12.83
N ILE A 14 5.19 -3.52 -13.46
CA ILE A 14 5.51 -2.17 -12.99
C ILE A 14 5.04 -2.14 -11.53
N ARG A 15 5.97 -2.02 -10.59
CA ARG A 15 5.68 -2.00 -9.15
C ARG A 15 4.62 -0.93 -8.90
N SER A 16 3.40 -1.33 -8.55
CA SER A 16 2.29 -0.41 -8.32
C SER A 16 2.55 0.37 -7.04
N ILE A 17 2.54 1.71 -7.15
CA ILE A 17 2.54 2.60 -5.98
C ILE A 17 1.11 3.11 -5.83
N ASN A 18 0.44 2.64 -4.79
CA ASN A 18 -0.95 3.00 -4.51
C ASN A 18 -1.02 4.20 -3.57
N LYS A 19 -1.98 5.09 -3.80
CA LYS A 19 -2.26 6.26 -2.95
C LYS A 19 -3.39 5.95 -1.97
N TYR A 20 -3.15 6.24 -0.71
CA TYR A 20 -4.11 6.06 0.36
C TYR A 20 -4.34 7.36 1.14
N THR A 21 -5.48 7.43 1.80
CA THR A 21 -5.80 8.45 2.79
C THR A 21 -5.87 7.84 4.16
N VAL A 22 -5.24 8.52 5.12
CA VAL A 22 -5.23 8.14 6.53
C VAL A 22 -6.57 8.46 7.16
N ILE A 23 -7.19 7.48 7.81
CA ILE A 23 -8.50 7.60 8.48
C ILE A 23 -8.39 7.59 10.01
N LYS A 24 -7.27 7.12 10.56
CA LYS A 24 -6.93 7.16 11.99
C LYS A 24 -5.46 7.52 12.16
N ARG A 25 -5.12 8.28 13.20
CA ARG A 25 -3.74 8.69 13.49
C ARG A 25 -2.86 7.49 13.85
N PHE A 26 -1.65 7.41 13.30
CA PHE A 26 -0.63 6.41 13.62
C PHE A 26 0.77 6.92 13.30
N SER A 27 1.80 6.18 13.72
CA SER A 27 3.18 6.43 13.33
C SER A 27 3.79 5.26 12.56
N LEU A 28 4.69 5.58 11.63
CA LEU A 28 5.59 4.63 10.98
C LEU A 28 7.01 5.20 11.05
N GLY A 29 7.89 4.48 11.73
CA GLY A 29 9.24 4.98 12.02
C GLY A 29 9.17 6.32 12.78
N LYS A 30 9.76 7.36 12.20
CA LYS A 30 9.77 8.73 12.75
C LYS A 30 8.65 9.62 12.19
N MET A 31 7.82 9.11 11.29
CA MET A 31 6.72 9.86 10.66
C MET A 31 5.43 9.65 11.45
N LEU A 32 4.80 10.77 11.84
CA LEU A 32 3.43 10.77 12.37
C LEU A 32 2.48 11.08 11.21
N TYR A 33 1.47 10.24 11.04
CA TYR A 33 0.39 10.42 10.07
C TYR A 33 -0.88 10.79 10.81
N ASP A 34 -1.45 11.94 10.48
CA ASP A 34 -2.74 12.40 11.00
C ASP A 34 -3.89 12.08 10.04
N LYS A 35 -5.12 12.22 10.52
CA LYS A 35 -6.31 12.00 9.71
C LYS A 35 -6.30 12.91 8.48
N LEU A 36 -6.67 12.35 7.33
CA LEU A 36 -6.65 12.97 5.98
C LEU A 36 -5.27 13.10 5.34
N ASP A 37 -4.19 12.72 6.02
CA ASP A 37 -2.87 12.66 5.39
C ASP A 37 -2.85 11.67 4.22
N THR A 38 -1.95 11.94 3.28
CA THR A 38 -1.69 11.07 2.14
C THR A 38 -0.47 10.20 2.43
N ILE A 39 -0.62 8.90 2.16
CA ILE A 39 0.45 7.91 2.24
C ILE A 39 0.47 7.11 0.94
N TYR A 40 1.66 6.84 0.42
CA TYR A 40 1.85 5.99 -0.74
C TYR A 40 2.53 4.71 -0.32
N ILE A 41 2.05 3.57 -0.83
CA ILE A 41 2.62 2.26 -0.52
C ILE A 41 2.91 1.56 -1.84
N GLN A 42 4.17 1.20 -2.04
CA GLN A 42 4.61 0.30 -3.09
C GLN A 42 4.28 -1.13 -2.69
N GLU A 43 3.52 -1.83 -3.53
CA GLU A 43 3.13 -3.21 -3.27
C GLU A 43 4.32 -4.17 -3.26
N HIS A 44 4.13 -5.27 -2.54
CA HIS A 44 5.12 -6.32 -2.39
C HIS A 44 5.35 -7.02 -3.73
N ASP A 45 6.61 -7.14 -4.13
CA ASP A 45 6.98 -8.01 -5.25
C ASP A 45 7.28 -9.41 -4.71
N SER A 46 6.24 -10.25 -4.68
CA SER A 46 6.34 -11.63 -4.19
C SER A 46 7.26 -12.53 -5.01
N LYS A 47 7.61 -12.13 -6.24
CA LYS A 47 8.54 -12.88 -7.08
C LYS A 47 10.01 -12.62 -6.70
N ASN A 48 10.29 -11.42 -6.21
CA ASN A 48 11.66 -10.97 -5.92
C ASN A 48 11.95 -10.83 -4.42
N GLY A 49 10.98 -11.08 -3.55
CA GLY A 49 11.15 -11.00 -2.10
C GLY A 49 11.34 -9.58 -1.56
N GLU A 50 11.01 -8.56 -2.34
CA GLU A 50 11.22 -7.16 -1.97
C GLU A 50 10.18 -6.68 -0.94
N PRO A 51 10.58 -5.96 0.12
CA PRO A 51 9.64 -5.44 1.09
C PRO A 51 8.72 -4.36 0.49
N GLN A 52 7.58 -4.10 1.16
CA GLN A 52 6.70 -3.00 0.77
C GLN A 52 7.30 -1.68 1.21
N LYS A 53 7.34 -0.69 0.32
CA LYS A 53 7.96 0.61 0.62
C LYS A 53 6.90 1.65 0.88
N VAL A 54 7.08 2.43 1.94
CA VAL A 54 6.19 3.51 2.32
C VAL A 54 6.81 4.85 1.96
N PHE A 55 6.01 5.72 1.34
CA PHE A 55 6.36 7.10 1.06
C PHE A 55 5.32 8.05 1.66
N ASN A 56 5.75 9.22 2.11
CA ASN A 56 4.86 10.23 2.67
C ASN A 56 4.12 11.03 1.58
N GLY A 57 3.29 12.01 1.98
CA GLY A 57 2.53 12.85 1.06
C GLY A 57 3.38 13.62 0.03
N LYS A 58 4.66 13.87 0.33
CA LYS A 58 5.67 14.50 -0.56
C LYS A 58 6.41 13.48 -1.44
N LYS A 59 6.02 12.19 -1.38
CA LYS A 59 6.69 11.06 -2.05
C LYS A 59 8.11 10.81 -1.56
N GLU A 60 8.46 11.25 -0.35
CA GLU A 60 9.75 10.94 0.28
C GLU A 60 9.67 9.55 0.92
N TYR A 61 10.72 8.75 0.76
CA TYR A 61 10.82 7.43 1.37
C TYR A 61 10.80 7.55 2.90
N VAL A 62 9.98 6.72 3.55
CA VAL A 62 9.84 6.67 5.01
C VAL A 62 10.49 5.41 5.55
N MET A 63 9.99 4.24 5.13
CA MET A 63 10.51 2.94 5.57
C MET A 63 9.97 1.80 4.71
N ASP A 64 10.63 0.65 4.84
CA ASP A 64 10.13 -0.64 4.42
C ASP A 64 9.21 -1.24 5.50
N ILE A 65 8.10 -1.85 5.09
CA ILE A 65 7.16 -2.53 5.96
C ILE A 65 6.94 -3.97 5.51
N SER A 66 6.63 -4.85 6.46
CA SER A 66 6.20 -6.21 6.17
C SER A 66 4.74 -6.26 5.69
N SER A 67 4.37 -7.37 5.06
CA SER A 67 2.99 -7.64 4.65
C SER A 67 1.99 -7.60 5.81
N GLY A 68 2.41 -8.04 7.00
CA GLY A 68 1.57 -7.98 8.21
C GLY A 68 1.25 -6.55 8.65
N ILE A 69 2.22 -5.64 8.56
CA ILE A 69 2.01 -4.22 8.86
C ILE A 69 1.09 -3.60 7.80
N TYR A 70 1.32 -3.88 6.52
CA TYR A 70 0.46 -3.39 5.45
C TYR A 70 -1.00 -3.83 5.63
N LEU A 71 -1.25 -5.11 5.90
CA LEU A 71 -2.59 -5.62 6.16
C LEU A 71 -3.23 -4.94 7.37
N SER A 72 -2.46 -4.66 8.42
CA SER A 72 -2.95 -3.95 9.60
C SER A 72 -3.35 -2.51 9.27
N LEU A 73 -2.57 -1.81 8.44
CA LEU A 73 -2.90 -0.47 7.97
C LEU A 73 -4.20 -0.47 7.17
N CYS A 74 -4.34 -1.38 6.18
CA CYS A 74 -5.54 -1.49 5.34
C CYS A 74 -6.80 -1.87 6.12
N LYS A 75 -6.68 -2.57 7.25
CA LYS A 75 -7.83 -2.97 8.08
C LYS A 75 -8.48 -1.81 8.83
N GLY A 76 -7.79 -0.69 9.06
CA GLY A 76 -8.39 0.36 9.90
C GLY A 76 -7.68 1.70 10.00
N PHE A 77 -6.55 1.90 9.32
CA PHE A 77 -5.78 3.14 9.37
C PHE A 77 -5.75 3.89 8.05
N ILE A 78 -5.85 3.19 6.92
CA ILE A 78 -5.78 3.80 5.59
C ILE A 78 -6.88 3.26 4.66
N VAL A 79 -7.31 4.08 3.69
CA VAL A 79 -8.27 3.69 2.63
C VAL A 79 -7.75 4.13 1.26
N VAL A 80 -7.94 3.31 0.22
CA VAL A 80 -7.57 3.64 -1.16
C VAL A 80 -8.43 4.81 -1.63
N ARG A 81 -7.82 5.91 -2.07
CA ARG A 81 -8.59 7.08 -2.52
C ARG A 81 -9.04 7.03 -3.98
N GLU A 82 -8.41 6.17 -4.80
CA GLU A 82 -8.85 5.76 -6.14
C GLU A 82 -7.75 4.87 -6.73
N LYS A 83 -8.10 3.79 -7.45
CA LYS A 83 -7.15 3.08 -8.31
C LYS A 83 -6.84 4.00 -9.49
N LEU A 84 -5.61 4.51 -9.56
CA LEU A 84 -5.10 5.02 -10.85
C LEU A 84 -5.04 3.83 -11.79
N ILE A 85 -5.87 3.91 -12.83
CA ILE A 85 -5.98 2.97 -13.96
C ILE A 85 -4.65 2.94 -14.72
#